data_AF-A0A6G0WPQ8-F1
#
_entry.id   AF-A0A6G0WPQ8-F1
#
_cell.length_a   1.000
_cell.length_b   1.000
_cell.length_c   1.000
_cell.angle_alpha   90.00
_cell.angle_beta   90.00
_cell.angle_gamma   90.00
#
_symmetry.space_group_name_H-M   'P 1'
#
loop_
_entity.id
_entity.type
_entity.pdbx_description
1 polymer ?
#
loop_
_entity_poly.entity_id
_entity_poly.type
_entity_poly.pdbx_seq_one_letter_code
_entity_poly.pdbx_strand_id
1 'polypeptide(L)'
;MDTERGHVVAWTPPYHPDLQPIELVWSDVKGKVGRQYTATTSFEDVRRRLDSAFDELPSRTIYNCITHTENMVKEMNKYLEQLDEADDDAEESGDALSSDEVSDNSESDFEKKE
;
A
#
# COMPACT_ATOMS: atom_id res chain seq x y z
N MET A 1 -18.32 2.79 -17.09
CA MET A 1 -17.44 2.71 -15.90
C MET A 1 -17.36 1.26 -15.43
N ASP A 2 -16.30 0.80 -14.76
CA ASP A 2 -16.14 -0.62 -14.34
C ASP A 2 -17.29 -1.16 -13.47
N THR A 3 -18.05 -0.26 -12.83
CA THR A 3 -19.31 -0.55 -12.15
C THR A 3 -20.41 -1.10 -13.06
N GLU A 4 -20.42 -0.74 -14.36
CA GLU A 4 -21.33 -1.31 -15.37
C GLU A 4 -21.05 -2.79 -15.65
N ARG A 5 -19.86 -3.27 -15.30
CA ARG A 5 -19.47 -4.69 -15.37
C ARG A 5 -19.58 -5.42 -14.02
N GLY A 6 -20.08 -4.75 -12.99
CA GLY A 6 -20.23 -5.32 -11.65
C GLY A 6 -18.93 -5.40 -10.84
N HIS A 7 -17.89 -4.67 -11.24
CA HIS A 7 -16.64 -4.59 -10.46
C HIS A 7 -16.72 -3.50 -9.38
N VAL A 8 -16.17 -3.80 -8.21
CA VAL A 8 -15.99 -2.84 -7.12
C VAL A 8 -14.53 -2.40 -7.09
N VAL A 9 -14.31 -1.09 -6.98
CA VAL A 9 -12.96 -0.51 -6.87
C VAL A 9 -12.53 -0.56 -5.41
N ALA A 10 -11.43 -1.26 -5.13
CA ALA A 10 -10.75 -1.19 -3.85
C ALA A 10 -9.72 -0.06 -3.89
N TRP A 11 -9.83 0.89 -2.96
CA TRP A 11 -8.88 1.99 -2.83
C TRP A 11 -7.79 1.62 -1.82
N THR A 12 -6.55 1.87 -2.20
CA THR A 12 -5.39 1.75 -1.32
C THR A 12 -4.82 3.13 -1.03
N PRO A 13 -4.37 3.43 0.20
CA PRO A 13 -3.84 4.74 0.53
C PRO A 13 -2.57 5.05 -0.28
N PRO A 14 -2.31 6.33 -0.59
CA PRO A 14 -1.14 6.73 -1.35
C PRO A 14 0.16 6.40 -0.59
N TYR A 15 1.25 6.14 -1.32
CA TYR A 15 2.59 5.82 -0.77
C TYR A 15 2.68 4.51 0.04
N HIS A 16 1.70 3.61 -0.08
CA HIS A 16 1.68 2.29 0.58
C HIS A 16 1.64 1.14 -0.45
N PRO A 17 2.73 0.89 -1.20
CA PRO A 17 2.79 -0.21 -2.18
C PRO A 17 2.72 -1.60 -1.54
N ASP A 18 3.07 -1.71 -0.25
CA ASP A 18 2.89 -2.90 0.59
C ASP A 18 1.42 -3.30 0.75
N LEU A 19 0.50 -2.32 0.67
CA LEU A 19 -0.94 -2.54 0.66
C LEU A 19 -1.51 -2.84 -0.74
N GLN A 20 -0.65 -2.98 -1.76
CA GLN A 20 -1.06 -3.31 -3.13
C GLN A 20 -0.47 -4.66 -3.53
N PRO A 21 -1.27 -5.76 -3.52
CA PRO A 21 -0.75 -7.11 -3.75
C PRO A 21 -0.03 -7.29 -5.09
N ILE A 22 -0.44 -6.52 -6.10
CA ILE A 22 0.18 -6.50 -7.42
C ILE A 22 1.64 -6.01 -7.38
N GLU A 23 1.98 -5.08 -6.50
CA GLU A 23 3.36 -4.60 -6.34
C GLU A 23 4.26 -5.68 -5.74
N LEU A 24 3.73 -6.51 -4.83
CA LEU A 24 4.45 -7.68 -4.30
C LEU A 24 4.72 -8.72 -5.39
N VAL A 25 3.73 -8.98 -6.26
CA VAL A 25 3.91 -9.85 -7.43
C VAL A 25 4.98 -9.28 -8.36
N TRP A 26 4.93 -7.97 -8.63
CA TRP A 26 5.94 -7.30 -9.45
C TRP A 26 7.33 -7.34 -8.83
N SER A 27 7.45 -7.29 -7.50
CA SER A 27 8.73 -7.41 -6.81
C SER A 27 9.39 -8.78 -7.09
N ASP A 28 8.62 -9.87 -7.01
CA ASP A 28 9.12 -11.22 -7.36
C ASP A 28 9.56 -11.31 -8.83
N VAL A 29 8.67 -10.90 -9.74
CA VAL A 29 8.90 -10.98 -11.19
C VAL A 29 10.09 -10.12 -11.62
N LYS A 30 10.14 -8.85 -11.20
CA LYS A 30 11.26 -7.95 -11.50
C LYS A 30 12.55 -8.48 -10.90
N GLY A 31 12.51 -9.06 -9.70
CA GLY A 31 13.67 -9.72 -9.09
C GLY A 31 14.20 -10.87 -9.94
N LYS A 32 13.32 -11.74 -10.45
CA LYS A 32 13.70 -12.87 -11.32
C LYS A 32 14.33 -12.42 -12.64
N VAL A 33 13.75 -11.40 -13.28
CA VAL A 33 14.26 -10.83 -14.54
C VAL A 33 15.59 -10.10 -14.29
N GLY A 34 15.65 -9.27 -13.25
CA GLY A 34 16.81 -8.43 -12.92
C GLY A 34 18.05 -9.23 -12.53
N ARG A 35 17.89 -10.36 -11.82
CA ARG A 35 19.02 -11.25 -11.47
C ARG A 35 19.74 -11.87 -12.68
N GLN A 36 19.10 -11.88 -13.84
CA GLN A 36 19.69 -12.40 -15.09
C GLN A 36 20.36 -11.30 -15.94
N TYR A 37 20.42 -10.06 -15.41
CA TYR A 37 21.00 -8.94 -16.14
C TYR A 37 22.48 -9.15 -16.44
N THR A 38 22.85 -8.76 -17.66
CA THR A 38 24.24 -8.68 -18.16
C THR A 38 24.40 -7.40 -18.96
N ALA A 39 25.64 -6.93 -19.16
CA ALA A 39 25.92 -5.71 -19.92
C ALA A 39 25.45 -5.76 -21.40
N THR A 40 25.17 -6.96 -21.93
CA THR A 40 24.68 -7.19 -23.29
C THR A 40 23.19 -7.53 -23.34
N THR A 41 22.47 -7.43 -22.21
CA THR A 41 21.03 -7.72 -22.15
C THR A 41 20.27 -6.75 -23.05
N SER A 42 19.52 -7.30 -24.01
CA SER A 42 18.66 -6.53 -24.90
C SER A 42 17.22 -6.41 -24.34
N PHE A 43 16.41 -5.56 -24.96
CA PHE A 43 14.97 -5.47 -24.61
C PHE A 43 14.21 -6.77 -24.94
N GLU A 44 14.61 -7.47 -26.01
CA GLU A 44 14.05 -8.77 -26.37
C GLU A 44 14.35 -9.82 -25.30
N ASP A 45 15.57 -9.82 -24.74
CA ASP A 45 15.91 -10.67 -23.61
C ASP A 45 15.06 -10.38 -22.38
N VAL A 46 14.83 -9.09 -22.07
CA VAL A 46 13.96 -8.69 -20.96
C VAL A 46 12.54 -9.20 -21.19
N ARG A 47 12.00 -9.06 -22.41
CA ARG A 47 10.66 -9.54 -22.72
C ARG A 47 10.53 -11.05 -22.55
N ARG A 48 11.46 -11.82 -23.11
CA ARG A 48 11.48 -13.29 -22.99
C ARG A 48 11.58 -13.73 -21.53
N ARG A 49 12.43 -13.08 -20.74
CA ARG A 49 12.58 -13.37 -19.30
C ARG A 49 11.32 -13.01 -18.51
N LEU A 50 10.64 -11.94 -18.90
CA LEU A 50 9.38 -11.54 -18.28
C LEU A 50 8.29 -12.58 -18.52
N ASP A 51 8.12 -13.03 -19.76
CA ASP A 51 7.15 -14.07 -20.11
C ASP A 51 7.46 -15.37 -19.33
N SER A 52 8.73 -15.81 -19.31
CA SER A 52 9.18 -16.98 -18.52
C SER A 52 8.95 -16.81 -17.02
N ALA A 53 9.17 -15.61 -16.46
CA ALA A 53 8.98 -15.36 -15.03
C ALA A 53 7.51 -15.44 -14.61
N PHE A 54 6.58 -15.07 -15.49
CA PHE A 54 5.14 -15.23 -15.27
C PHE A 54 4.68 -16.69 -15.46
N ASP A 55 5.21 -17.40 -16.46
CA ASP A 55 4.90 -18.82 -16.66
C ASP A 55 5.33 -19.68 -15.45
N GLU A 56 6.43 -19.31 -14.81
CA GLU A 56 6.95 -19.97 -13.60
C GLU A 56 6.32 -19.45 -12.30
N LEU A 57 5.49 -18.39 -12.34
CA LEU A 57 4.92 -17.78 -11.13
C LEU A 57 3.84 -18.69 -10.54
N PRO A 58 4.06 -19.30 -9.36
CA PRO A 58 3.07 -20.19 -8.78
C PRO A 58 1.85 -19.40 -8.30
N SER A 59 0.64 -19.91 -8.54
CA SER A 59 -0.59 -19.29 -8.03
C SER A 59 -0.57 -19.12 -6.51
N ARG A 60 0.14 -20.01 -5.78
CA ARG A 60 0.34 -19.89 -4.34
C ARG A 60 1.09 -18.61 -3.95
N THR A 61 2.05 -18.15 -4.77
CA THR A 61 2.75 -16.89 -4.51
C THR A 61 1.79 -15.71 -4.58
N ILE A 62 0.95 -15.67 -5.62
CA ILE A 62 -0.08 -14.63 -5.78
C ILE A 62 -1.06 -14.65 -4.60
N TYR A 63 -1.55 -15.83 -4.23
CA TYR A 63 -2.42 -16.00 -3.07
C TYR A 63 -1.77 -15.49 -1.77
N ASN A 64 -0.49 -15.77 -1.55
CA ASN A 64 0.24 -15.28 -0.40
C ASN A 64 0.39 -13.75 -0.41
N CYS A 65 0.62 -13.13 -1.56
CA CYS A 65 0.66 -11.67 -1.69
C CYS A 65 -0.67 -11.03 -1.26
N ILE A 66 -1.80 -11.58 -1.74
CA ILE A 66 -3.14 -11.10 -1.37
C ILE A 66 -3.36 -11.27 0.14
N THR A 67 -3.11 -12.48 0.66
CA THR A 67 -3.30 -12.79 2.08
C THR A 67 -2.44 -11.90 2.98
N HIS A 68 -1.20 -11.62 2.58
CA HIS A 68 -0.30 -10.75 3.33
C HIS A 68 -0.87 -9.34 3.46
N THR A 69 -1.27 -8.73 2.34
CA THR A 69 -1.88 -7.39 2.34
C THR A 69 -3.18 -7.36 3.13
N GLU A 70 -4.05 -8.37 3.00
CA GLU A 70 -5.29 -8.45 3.80
C GLU A 70 -5.00 -8.49 5.30
N ASN A 71 -3.95 -9.22 5.72
CA ASN A 71 -3.57 -9.30 7.13
C ASN A 71 -3.02 -7.96 7.63
N MET A 72 -2.20 -7.27 6.83
CA MET A 72 -1.73 -5.92 7.19
C MET A 72 -2.89 -4.96 7.42
N VAL A 73 -3.87 -4.93 6.51
CA VAL A 73 -5.06 -4.08 6.66
C VAL A 73 -5.84 -4.44 7.93
N LYS A 74 -6.01 -5.73 8.24
CA LYS A 74 -6.70 -6.17 9.47
C LYS A 74 -5.95 -5.75 10.74
N GLU A 75 -4.63 -5.87 10.75
CA GLU A 75 -3.79 -5.46 11.87
C GLU A 75 -3.86 -3.95 12.10
N MET A 76 -3.79 -3.15 11.02
CA MET A 76 -3.95 -1.71 11.08
C MET A 76 -5.33 -1.30 11.61
N ASN A 77 -6.40 -1.93 11.11
CA ASN A 77 -7.76 -1.65 11.58
C ASN A 77 -7.91 -1.98 13.07
N LYS A 78 -7.39 -3.13 13.51
CA LYS A 78 -7.38 -3.49 14.92
C LYS A 78 -6.63 -2.49 15.79
N TYR A 79 -5.51 -1.96 15.29
CA TYR A 79 -4.75 -0.93 16.00
C TYR A 79 -5.54 0.37 16.14
N LEU A 80 -6.29 0.78 15.11
CA LEU A 80 -7.16 1.96 15.19
C LEU A 80 -8.30 1.76 16.20
N GLU A 81 -8.97 0.62 16.17
CA GLU A 81 -10.03 0.27 17.14
C GLU A 81 -9.51 0.35 18.59
N GLN A 82 -8.27 -0.10 18.84
CA GLN A 82 -7.64 -0.02 20.16
C GLN A 82 -7.29 1.40 20.60
N LEU A 83 -6.95 2.29 19.66
CA LEU A 83 -6.69 3.69 19.96
C LEU A 83 -7.98 4.42 20.33
N ASP A 84 -9.04 4.19 19.55
CA ASP A 84 -10.35 4.80 19.80
C ASP A 84 -10.90 4.40 21.18
N GLU A 85 -10.80 3.11 21.56
CA GLU A 85 -11.19 2.64 22.90
C GLU A 85 -10.39 3.30 24.04
N ALA A 86 -9.09 3.55 23.83
CA ALA A 86 -8.22 4.14 24.86
C ALA A 86 -8.49 5.64 25.08
N ASP A 87 -8.88 6.36 24.03
CA ASP A 87 -9.27 7.77 24.12
C ASP A 87 -10.62 7.92 24.84
N ASP A 88 -11.58 7.03 24.57
CA ASP A 88 -12.87 6.99 25.28
C ASP A 88 -12.69 6.73 26.80
N ASP A 89 -11.78 5.82 27.18
CA ASP A 89 -11.46 5.54 28.59
C ASP A 89 -10.73 6.73 29.29
N ALA A 90 -10.00 7.55 28.54
CA ALA A 90 -9.31 8.72 29.07
C ALA A 90 -10.26 9.89 29.38
N GLU A 91 -11.33 10.04 28.59
CA GLU A 91 -12.40 11.03 28.79
C GLU A 91 -13.27 10.70 30.03
N GLU A 92 -13.37 9.42 30.46
CA GLU A 92 -14.12 9.04 31.68
C GLU A 92 -13.36 9.36 32.99
N SER A 93 -12.05 9.59 32.92
CA SER A 93 -11.16 9.89 34.06
C SER A 93 -10.76 11.38 34.19
N GLY A 94 -11.16 12.21 33.22
CA GLY A 94 -10.76 13.62 33.10
C GLY A 94 -11.67 14.60 33.84
N ASP A 95 -11.29 14.95 35.07
CA ASP A 95 -11.74 16.16 35.77
C ASP A 95 -11.59 17.42 34.89
N ALA A 96 -12.60 18.28 34.91
CA ALA A 96 -12.80 19.37 33.95
C ALA A 96 -11.67 20.40 33.94
N LEU A 97 -10.96 20.56 32.82
CA LEU A 97 -10.23 21.80 32.50
C LEU A 97 -10.45 22.22 31.05
N SER A 98 -11.47 23.05 30.90
CA SER A 98 -11.71 23.91 29.74
C SER A 98 -10.53 24.88 29.53
N SER A 99 -9.94 24.86 28.34
CA SER A 99 -9.33 26.05 27.75
C SER A 99 -9.36 25.93 26.23
N ASP A 100 -10.41 26.51 25.65
CA ASP A 100 -10.39 27.13 24.33
C ASP A 100 -9.16 28.02 24.19
N GLU A 101 -8.35 27.83 23.14
CA GLU A 101 -7.73 28.95 22.41
C GLU A 101 -7.52 28.49 20.96
N VAL A 102 -8.31 29.07 20.07
CA VAL A 102 -8.18 28.98 18.62
C VAL A 102 -6.88 29.66 18.16
N SER A 103 -6.16 29.06 17.22
CA SER A 103 -5.24 29.80 16.36
C SER A 103 -5.17 29.16 14.98
N ASP A 104 -6.04 29.69 14.12
CA ASP A 104 -5.90 29.67 12.67
C ASP A 104 -4.58 30.35 12.28
N ASN A 105 -3.70 29.63 11.59
CA ASN A 105 -2.73 30.27 10.73
C ASN A 105 -2.69 29.57 9.37
N SER A 106 -3.48 30.15 8.47
CA SER A 106 -3.51 29.91 7.03
C SER A 106 -2.15 30.16 6.32
N GLU A 107 -1.92 29.33 5.31
CA GLU A 107 -1.08 29.49 4.09
C GLU A 107 0.44 29.75 4.19
N SER A 108 1.23 28.85 3.57
CA SER A 108 2.20 29.30 2.56
C SER A 108 2.44 28.25 1.48
N ASP A 109 2.14 28.68 0.27
CA ASP A 109 2.38 28.09 -1.04
C ASP A 109 3.89 27.84 -1.26
N PHE A 110 4.27 26.67 -1.78
CA PHE A 110 5.67 26.38 -2.16
C PHE A 110 5.76 26.07 -3.65
N GLU A 111 5.69 27.12 -4.46
CA GLU A 111 6.30 27.14 -5.78
C GLU A 111 7.82 27.44 -5.65
N LYS A 112 8.66 26.47 -5.99
CA LYS A 112 9.84 26.73 -6.83
C LYS A 112 10.43 25.47 -7.49
N LYS A 113 10.00 25.30 -8.73
CA LYS A 113 10.77 24.96 -9.93
C LYS A 113 12.30 25.05 -9.80
N GLU A 114 12.98 23.94 -10.10
CA GLU A 114 14.17 23.86 -10.96
C GLU A 114 14.06 22.65 -11.88
#